data_AF-A0A820MFP4-F1
#
_entry.id   AF-A0A820MFP4-F1
#
_cell.length_a   1.000
_cell.length_b   1.000
_cell.length_c   1.000
_cell.angle_alpha   90.00
_cell.angle_beta   90.00
_cell.angle_gamma   90.00
#
_symmetry.space_group_name_H-M   'P 1'
#
loop_
_entity.id
_entity.type
_entity.pdbx_description
1 polymer ?
#
loop_
_entity_poly.entity_id
_entity_poly.type
_entity_poly.pdbx_seq_one_letter_code
_entity_poly.pdbx_strand_id
1 'polypeptide(L)'
;YCNFLNGTLRLHLTALEGLELNFDGTRRRRWNWWAKVNTTGDPHVHAPPCQPVLFHLNDEIVIKVCSQEKTYMKFSSELVELKFKVGSRLKVNNVNNLPTTQKSDIYDSYLKKKSTIVTRLLKNIQSEAQQYIKS
;
A
#
# COMPACT_ATOMS: atom_id res chain seq x y z
N TYR A 1 3.78 7.62 -0.68
CA TYR A 1 2.70 7.02 -1.49
C TYR A 1 2.48 7.89 -2.71
N CYS A 2 1.86 7.37 -3.76
CA CYS A 2 1.50 8.07 -5.00
C CYS A 2 0.07 7.72 -5.35
N ASN A 3 -0.73 8.69 -5.82
CA ASN A 3 -2.15 8.53 -6.12
C ASN A 3 -2.41 8.69 -7.62
N PHE A 4 -3.49 8.09 -8.11
CA PHE A 4 -4.09 8.45 -9.39
C PHE A 4 -4.75 9.83 -9.32
N LEU A 5 -5.10 10.39 -10.47
CA LEU A 5 -5.80 11.67 -10.57
C LEU A 5 -7.16 11.66 -9.85
N ASN A 6 -7.82 10.50 -9.74
CA ASN A 6 -9.07 10.33 -8.99
C ASN A 6 -8.86 10.26 -7.46
N GLY A 7 -7.63 10.45 -6.96
CA GLY A 7 -7.28 10.38 -5.55
C GLY A 7 -7.06 8.96 -5.01
N THR A 8 -7.36 7.92 -5.79
CA THR A 8 -7.12 6.53 -5.38
C THR A 8 -5.62 6.28 -5.24
N LEU A 9 -5.23 5.59 -4.16
CA LEU A 9 -3.85 5.18 -3.95
C LEU A 9 -3.40 4.30 -5.11
N ARG A 10 -2.28 4.66 -5.74
CA ARG A 10 -1.66 3.89 -6.83
C ARG A 10 -0.49 3.06 -6.35
N LEU A 11 0.39 3.68 -5.56
CA LEU A 11 1.59 3.04 -5.07
C LEU A 11 1.86 3.40 -3.62
N HIS A 12 2.10 2.36 -2.82
CA HIS A 12 2.57 2.48 -1.46
C HIS A 12 3.88 1.70 -1.32
N LEU A 13 4.96 2.40 -0.97
CA LEU A 13 6.25 1.81 -0.65
C LEU A 13 6.53 2.04 0.82
N THR A 14 6.86 0.97 1.53
CA THR A 14 7.31 0.99 2.92
C THR A 14 8.69 0.34 3.01
N ALA A 15 9.29 0.38 4.20
CA ALA A 15 10.51 -0.35 4.43
C ALA A 15 10.32 -1.87 4.35
N LEU A 16 9.10 -2.40 4.51
CA LEU A 16 8.85 -3.85 4.50
C LEU A 16 8.41 -4.39 3.15
N GLU A 17 7.55 -3.63 2.49
CA GLU A 17 6.83 -4.10 1.31
C GLU A 17 6.55 -2.95 0.34
N GLY A 18 6.13 -3.33 -0.86
CA GLY A 18 5.45 -2.44 -1.77
C GLY A 18 4.11 -3.01 -2.22
N LEU A 19 3.19 -2.10 -2.52
CA LEU A 19 1.82 -2.38 -2.93
C LEU A 19 1.46 -1.45 -4.08
N GLU A 20 1.06 -2.03 -5.21
CA GLU A 20 0.48 -1.31 -6.34
C GLU A 20 -0.99 -1.68 -6.50
N LEU A 21 -1.81 -0.65 -6.70
CA LEU A 21 -3.24 -0.78 -6.92
C LEU A 21 -3.62 -0.31 -8.33
N ASN A 22 -4.71 -0.85 -8.84
CA ASN A 22 -5.39 -0.39 -10.05
C ASN A 22 -6.17 0.90 -9.78
N PHE A 23 -6.67 1.53 -10.84
CA PHE A 23 -7.42 2.79 -10.78
C PHE A 23 -8.70 2.71 -9.93
N ASP A 24 -9.26 1.51 -9.78
CA ASP A 24 -10.42 1.18 -8.94
C ASP A 24 -10.05 0.83 -7.47
N GLY A 25 -8.76 0.87 -7.13
CA GLY A 25 -8.24 0.53 -5.81
C GLY A 25 -7.99 -0.96 -5.58
N THR A 26 -8.26 -1.82 -6.56
CA THR A 26 -7.98 -3.26 -6.44
C THR A 26 -6.48 -3.55 -6.47
N ARG A 27 -6.04 -4.60 -5.77
CA ARG A 27 -4.63 -4.95 -5.69
C ARG A 27 -4.12 -5.51 -7.01
N ARG A 28 -3.16 -4.82 -7.62
CA ARG A 28 -2.48 -5.28 -8.83
C ARG A 28 -1.25 -6.12 -8.52
N ARG A 29 -0.37 -5.61 -7.64
CA ARG A 29 0.87 -6.29 -7.22
C ARG A 29 1.14 -6.00 -5.75
N ARG A 30 1.69 -6.98 -5.04
CA ARG A 30 2.27 -6.81 -3.70
C ARG A 30 3.57 -7.59 -3.63
N TRP A 31 4.55 -7.02 -2.96
CA TRP A 31 5.82 -7.68 -2.76
C TRP A 31 6.44 -7.29 -1.42
N ASN A 32 7.25 -8.18 -0.88
CA ASN A 32 8.05 -7.95 0.31
C ASN A 32 9.53 -7.88 -0.10
N TRP A 33 10.26 -6.87 0.38
CA TRP A 33 11.65 -6.65 -0.02
C TRP A 33 12.61 -7.76 0.43
N TRP A 34 12.25 -8.46 1.50
CA TRP A 34 13.04 -9.53 2.12
C TRP A 34 12.40 -10.90 2.00
N ALA A 35 11.26 -11.02 1.31
CA ALA A 35 10.74 -12.35 1.00
C ALA A 35 11.79 -13.10 0.20
N LYS A 36 12.37 -14.13 0.83
CA LYS A 36 13.14 -15.13 0.09
C LYS A 36 12.16 -15.83 -0.83
N VAL A 37 12.63 -16.15 -2.04
CA VAL A 37 11.80 -16.71 -3.13
C VAL A 37 11.02 -17.98 -2.73
N ASN A 38 11.32 -18.57 -1.57
CA ASN A 38 10.94 -19.92 -1.18
C ASN A 38 10.38 -20.09 0.25
N THR A 39 9.99 -19.04 1.01
CA THR A 39 9.60 -19.25 2.43
C THR A 39 8.23 -18.74 2.88
N THR A 40 7.46 -18.03 2.05
CA THR A 40 6.06 -17.72 2.41
C THR A 40 5.34 -17.15 1.19
N GLY A 41 4.25 -17.81 0.76
CA GLY A 41 3.25 -17.30 -0.18
C GLY A 41 3.82 -16.56 -1.40
N ASP A 42 4.15 -17.35 -2.42
CA ASP A 42 4.55 -16.96 -3.79
C ASP A 42 5.03 -15.50 -3.94
N PRO A 43 6.36 -15.26 -3.94
CA PRO A 43 6.88 -13.94 -4.26
C PRO A 43 6.40 -13.62 -5.66
N HIS A 44 5.62 -12.54 -5.81
CA HIS A 44 5.20 -12.09 -7.14
C HIS A 44 6.47 -11.86 -7.98
N VAL A 45 6.80 -12.84 -8.83
CA VAL A 45 8.03 -12.86 -9.64
C VAL A 45 8.13 -11.63 -10.56
N HIS A 46 6.98 -11.02 -10.83
CA HIS A 46 6.80 -9.78 -11.60
C HIS A 46 6.86 -8.49 -10.77
N ALA A 47 7.44 -8.55 -9.57
CA ALA A 47 7.63 -7.43 -8.68
C ALA A 47 9.00 -7.51 -7.97
N PRO A 48 9.47 -6.42 -7.32
CA PRO A 48 10.74 -6.43 -6.62
C PRO A 48 10.72 -7.42 -5.44
N PRO A 49 11.84 -8.03 -5.06
CA PRO A 49 13.19 -7.82 -5.61
C PRO A 49 13.45 -8.56 -6.94
N CYS A 50 12.53 -9.39 -7.42
CA CYS A 50 12.73 -10.26 -8.59
C CYS A 50 12.73 -9.48 -9.92
N GLN A 51 11.72 -8.62 -10.14
CA GLN A 51 11.60 -7.82 -11.36
C GLN A 51 11.29 -6.36 -11.05
N PRO A 52 11.97 -5.39 -11.68
CA PRO A 52 11.61 -3.99 -11.54
C PRO A 52 10.20 -3.70 -12.01
N VAL A 53 9.52 -2.80 -11.33
CA VAL A 53 8.19 -2.33 -11.72
C VAL A 53 8.26 -0.90 -12.22
N LEU A 54 7.63 -0.67 -13.37
CA LEU A 54 7.49 0.63 -14.01
C LEU A 54 6.06 1.12 -13.85
N PHE A 55 5.90 2.40 -13.55
CA PHE A 55 4.60 3.04 -13.54
C PHE A 55 4.70 4.47 -14.08
N HIS A 56 3.84 4.77 -15.04
CA HIS A 56 3.76 6.05 -15.74
C HIS A 56 2.81 6.98 -14.98
N LEU A 57 3.32 8.05 -14.37
CA LEU A 57 2.46 9.08 -13.78
C LEU A 57 1.68 9.81 -14.87
N ASN A 58 2.33 10.02 -16.01
CA ASN A 58 1.79 10.44 -17.30
C ASN A 58 2.77 9.96 -18.40
N ASP A 59 2.62 10.46 -19.62
CA ASP A 59 3.42 10.03 -20.77
C ASP A 59 4.90 10.45 -20.64
N GLU A 60 5.18 11.54 -19.92
CA GLU A 60 6.51 12.11 -19.75
C GLU A 60 7.22 11.65 -18.46
N ILE A 61 6.48 11.21 -17.44
CA ILE A 61 7.00 10.96 -16.10
C ILE A 61 6.80 9.49 -15.73
N VAL A 62 7.92 8.79 -15.54
CA VAL A 62 7.94 7.37 -15.21
C VAL A 62 8.69 7.15 -13.92
N ILE A 63 8.15 6.32 -13.04
CA ILE A 63 8.88 5.84 -11.89
C ILE A 63 9.18 4.35 -12.06
N LYS A 64 10.44 4.00 -11.80
CA LYS A 64 10.98 2.63 -11.86
C LYS A 64 11.44 2.22 -10.46
N VAL A 65 10.82 1.19 -9.91
CA VAL A 65 11.18 0.62 -8.61
C VAL A 65 11.88 -0.71 -8.84
N CYS A 66 13.18 -0.76 -8.59
CA CYS A 66 13.99 -1.97 -8.78
C CYS A 66 14.21 -2.72 -7.47
N SER A 67 14.49 -2.00 -6.40
CA SER A 67 14.67 -2.52 -5.04
C SER A 67 14.35 -1.43 -4.02
N GLN A 68 14.34 -1.79 -2.73
CA GLN A 68 14.12 -0.87 -1.62
C GLN A 68 14.98 0.41 -1.73
N GLU A 69 16.26 0.27 -2.09
CA GLU A 69 17.20 1.40 -2.19
C GLU A 69 17.30 2.00 -3.61
N LYS A 70 16.75 1.32 -4.61
CA LYS A 70 16.88 1.67 -6.03
C LYS A 70 15.51 1.96 -6.62
N THR A 71 15.02 3.15 -6.32
CA THR A 71 13.87 3.76 -7.02
C THR A 71 14.36 4.94 -7.84
N TYR A 72 13.91 5.02 -9.09
CA TYR A 72 14.26 6.06 -10.05
C TYR A 72 13.01 6.75 -10.55
N MET A 73 13.09 8.06 -10.71
CA MET A 73 12.11 8.86 -11.42
C MET A 73 12.75 9.39 -12.70
N LYS A 74 12.06 9.22 -13.81
CA LYS A 74 12.49 9.61 -15.14
C LYS A 74 11.50 10.64 -15.67
N PHE A 75 12.03 11.75 -16.17
CA PHE A 75 11.30 12.74 -16.95
C PHE A 75 11.80 12.65 -18.39
N SER A 76 10.88 12.55 -19.33
CA SER A 76 11.16 12.48 -20.76
C SER A 76 10.44 13.61 -21.49
N SER A 77 11.17 14.22 -22.40
CA SER A 77 10.67 15.02 -23.52
C SER A 77 11.25 14.41 -24.80
N GLU A 78 10.71 14.78 -25.96
CA GLU A 78 11.14 14.25 -27.26
C GLU A 78 12.67 14.31 -27.47
N LEU A 79 13.32 15.31 -26.89
CA LEU A 79 14.75 15.58 -27.09
C LEU A 79 15.62 15.27 -25.87
N VAL A 80 15.03 15.09 -24.68
CA VAL A 80 15.78 15.03 -23.42
C VAL A 80 15.17 14.04 -22.44
N GLU A 81 16.03 13.23 -21.82
CA GLU A 81 15.66 12.37 -20.69
C GLU A 81 16.48 12.76 -19.45
N LEU A 82 15.78 12.99 -18.33
CA LEU A 82 16.38 13.22 -17.03
C LEU A 82 16.00 12.09 -16.08
N LYS A 83 17.00 11.51 -15.41
CA LYS A 83 16.80 10.40 -14.48
C LYS A 83 17.35 10.73 -13.10
N PHE A 84 16.45 10.77 -12.12
CA PHE A 84 16.76 11.01 -10.73
C PHE A 84 16.70 9.71 -9.94
N LYS A 85 17.74 9.43 -9.15
CA LYS A 85 17.66 8.42 -8.10
C LYS A 85 16.92 9.02 -6.92
N VAL A 86 15.62 8.74 -6.83
CA VAL A 86 14.74 9.24 -5.76
C VAL A 86 14.78 8.35 -4.52
N GLY A 87 15.88 7.59 -4.35
CA GLY A 87 16.05 6.49 -3.40
C GLY A 87 15.24 6.63 -2.11
N SER A 88 14.57 5.56 -1.71
CA SER A 88 13.88 5.57 -0.42
C SER A 88 14.93 5.39 0.68
N ARG A 89 15.03 6.34 1.62
CA ARG A 89 15.80 6.14 2.87
C ARG A 89 15.06 5.19 3.82
N LEU A 90 14.40 4.18 3.29
CA LEU A 90 13.64 3.21 4.06
C LEU A 90 14.60 2.08 4.46
N LYS A 91 15.68 2.38 5.19
CA LYS A 91 16.51 1.33 5.79
C LYS A 91 15.85 0.89 7.10
N VAL A 92 15.52 -0.38 7.21
CA VAL A 92 15.34 -1.00 8.52
C VAL A 92 16.72 -1.31 9.05
N ASN A 93 17.21 -0.49 9.99
CA ASN A 93 18.36 -0.85 10.79
C ASN A 93 17.89 -1.90 11.81
N ASN A 94 18.20 -3.18 11.55
CA ASN A 94 17.77 -4.36 12.30
C ASN A 94 16.27 -4.71 12.20
N VAL A 95 15.98 -5.86 11.59
CA VAL A 95 14.66 -6.51 11.66
C VAL A 95 14.30 -6.90 13.10
N ASN A 96 15.30 -7.02 13.99
CA ASN A 96 15.11 -7.20 15.44
C ASN A 96 14.70 -5.91 16.18
N ASN A 97 14.89 -4.74 15.54
CA ASN A 97 14.44 -3.42 16.02
C ASN A 97 13.34 -2.85 15.13
N LEU A 98 12.75 -3.66 14.24
CA LEU A 98 11.40 -3.35 13.82
C LEU A 98 10.62 -3.17 15.12
N PRO A 99 9.75 -2.15 15.26
CA PRO A 99 8.58 -2.43 16.05
C PRO A 99 8.07 -3.73 15.42
N THR A 100 8.17 -4.85 16.15
CA THR A 100 7.16 -5.89 16.06
C THR A 100 5.88 -5.11 15.86
N THR A 101 5.10 -5.44 14.85
CA THR A 101 3.78 -4.87 14.71
C THR A 101 2.99 -5.19 16.00
N GLN A 102 3.22 -4.48 17.10
CA GLN A 102 2.27 -3.56 17.66
C GLN A 102 1.70 -2.82 16.44
N LYS A 103 0.79 -3.51 15.75
CA LYS A 103 -0.45 -2.89 15.28
C LYS A 103 -0.74 -1.85 16.33
N SER A 104 -0.50 -0.59 15.98
CA SER A 104 -0.56 0.52 16.91
C SER A 104 -1.80 0.31 17.76
N ASP A 105 -1.59 -0.06 19.04
CA ASP A 105 -2.67 -0.47 19.94
C ASP A 105 -3.73 0.64 20.02
N ILE A 106 -3.31 1.88 19.73
CA ILE A 106 -4.13 3.07 19.60
C ILE A 106 -5.06 3.01 18.38
N TYR A 107 -4.58 2.66 17.18
CA TYR A 107 -5.43 2.54 15.99
C TYR A 107 -6.38 1.34 16.10
N ASP A 108 -5.91 0.19 16.60
CA ASP A 108 -6.77 -0.98 16.83
C ASP A 108 -7.82 -0.71 17.92
N SER A 109 -7.44 -0.03 19.02
CA SER A 109 -8.38 0.41 20.07
C SER A 109 -9.38 1.44 19.54
N TYR A 110 -8.95 2.41 18.74
CA TYR A 110 -9.82 3.40 18.12
C TYR A 110 -10.81 2.75 17.15
N LEU A 111 -10.34 1.87 16.26
CA LEU A 111 -11.18 1.13 15.33
C LEU A 111 -12.15 0.21 16.06
N LYS A 112 -11.72 -0.46 17.14
CA LYS A 112 -12.59 -1.27 17.99
C LYS A 112 -13.68 -0.43 18.66
N LYS A 113 -13.34 0.73 19.22
CA LYS A 113 -14.31 1.68 19.79
C LYS A 113 -15.34 2.13 18.75
N LYS A 114 -14.89 2.50 17.54
CA LYS A 114 -15.78 2.91 16.45
C LYS A 114 -16.66 1.74 15.98
N SER A 115 -16.12 0.55 15.86
CA SER A 115 -16.87 -0.67 15.51
C SER A 115 -17.97 -0.99 16.52
N THR A 116 -17.67 -0.86 17.83
CA THR A 116 -18.68 -1.04 18.89
C THR A 116 -19.83 -0.03 18.77
N ILE A 117 -19.52 1.25 18.49
CA ILE A 117 -20.54 2.28 18.29
C ILE A 117 -21.43 1.95 17.09
N VAL A 118 -20.82 1.62 15.94
CA VAL A 118 -21.55 1.25 14.72
C VAL A 118 -22.44 0.03 14.96
N THR A 119 -21.90 -1.01 15.61
CA THR A 119 -22.66 -2.23 15.91
C THR A 119 -23.84 -1.94 16.83
N ARG A 120 -23.67 -1.06 17.83
CA ARG A 120 -24.77 -0.65 18.71
C ARG A 120 -25.84 0.11 17.94
N LEU A 121 -25.46 1.05 17.07
CA LEU A 121 -26.41 1.80 16.25
C LEU A 121 -27.21 0.87 15.33
N LEU A 122 -26.54 -0.09 14.68
CA LEU A 122 -27.22 -1.08 13.83
C LEU A 122 -28.21 -1.94 14.64
N LYS A 123 -27.84 -2.35 15.85
CA LYS A 123 -28.76 -3.08 16.75
C LYS A 123 -29.97 -2.24 17.16
N ASN A 124 -29.76 -0.96 17.46
CA ASN A 124 -30.85 -0.06 17.81
C ASN A 124 -31.82 0.12 16.63
N ILE A 125 -31.29 0.40 15.45
CA ILE A 125 -32.09 0.51 14.21
C ILE A 125 -32.86 -0.78 13.95
N GLN A 126 -32.21 -1.94 14.12
CA GLN A 126 -32.88 -3.24 13.95
C GLN A 126 -33.98 -3.45 14.98
N SER A 127 -33.78 -3.06 16.24
CA SER A 127 -34.80 -3.19 17.28
C SER A 127 -35.99 -2.25 17.06
N GLU A 128 -35.75 -1.02 16.61
CA GLU A 128 -36.79 -0.07 16.27
C GLU A 128 -37.59 -0.55 15.05
N ALA A 129 -36.91 -1.00 13.99
CA ALA A 129 -37.56 -1.57 12.82
C ALA A 129 -38.42 -2.81 13.17
N GLN A 130 -37.97 -3.65 14.11
CA GLN A 130 -38.75 -4.81 14.58
C GLN A 130 -39.96 -4.42 15.43
N GLN A 131 -39.91 -3.29 16.14
CA GLN A 131 -41.07 -2.75 16.87
C GLN A 131 -42.14 -2.25 15.89
N TYR A 132 -41.76 -1.54 14.83
CA TYR A 132 -42.68 -1.08 13.78
C TYR A 132 -43.31 -2.21 12.95
N ILE A 133 -42.65 -3.37 12.83
CA ILE A 133 -43.22 -4.54 12.13
C ILE A 133 -44.23 -5.30 13.02
N LYS A 134 -44.20 -5.10 14.34
CA LYS A 134 -45.07 -5.79 15.31
C LYS A 134 -46.24 -4.93 15.82
N SER A 135 -46.26 -3.64 15.48
CA SER A 135 -47.37 -2.69 15.70
C SER A 135 -48.28 -2.64 14.48
#